data_AF-A0A180FZ52-F1
#
_entry.id   AF-A0A180FZ52-F1
#
_cell.length_a   1.000
_cell.length_b   1.000
_cell.length_c   1.000
_cell.angle_alpha   90.00
_cell.angle_beta   90.00
_cell.angle_gamma   90.00
#
_symmetry.space_group_name_H-M   'P 1'
#
loop_
_entity.id
_entity.type
_entity.pdbx_description
1 polymer ?
#
loop_
_entity_poly.entity_id
_entity_poly.type
_entity_poly.pdbx_seq_one_letter_code
_entity_poly.pdbx_strand_id
1 'polypeptide(L)'
;MSNFRQVQNVSSILSSIATLDGTEAVFPRWRDRLKGVLGMQNTLDIVKGTLTCPKEDAKLDASAICSADFSKGYNPKEIAADWDSLSDLACHTIRLTLSDPLSQRYRKVKPASRLYSTIINAYKKNTRA
;
A
#
# COMPACT_ATOMS: atom_id res chain seq x y z
N MET A 1 22.41 -0.23 -14.03
CA MET A 1 22.13 0.22 -12.65
C MET A 1 20.65 0.03 -12.45
N SER A 2 20.29 -0.99 -11.70
CA SER A 2 18.88 -1.28 -11.43
C SER A 2 18.36 -0.22 -10.44
N ASN A 3 17.50 0.68 -10.91
CA ASN A 3 16.69 1.60 -10.12
C ASN A 3 15.63 0.83 -9.32
N PHE A 4 16.03 -0.14 -8.49
CA PHE A 4 15.13 -0.75 -7.53
C PHE A 4 14.75 0.29 -6.49
N ARG A 5 13.46 0.36 -6.18
CA ARG A 5 12.97 1.25 -5.14
C ARG A 5 13.63 0.85 -3.82
N GLN A 6 14.39 1.77 -3.22
CA GLN A 6 14.94 1.53 -1.90
C GLN A 6 13.79 1.58 -0.88
N VAL A 7 13.51 0.41 -0.28
CA VAL A 7 12.58 0.24 0.82
C VAL A 7 13.33 0.44 2.13
N GLN A 8 12.79 1.26 3.02
CA GLN A 8 13.37 1.41 4.36
C GLN A 8 12.77 0.40 5.34
N ASN A 9 13.63 -0.11 6.22
CA ASN A 9 13.18 -0.92 7.34
C ASN A 9 12.46 -0.03 8.36
N VAL A 10 11.19 -0.36 8.63
CA VAL A 10 10.33 0.38 9.57
C VAL A 10 9.91 -0.47 10.77
N SER A 11 10.55 -1.61 11.00
CA SER A 11 10.20 -2.56 12.07
C SER A 11 10.27 -1.92 13.45
N SER A 12 11.24 -1.05 13.71
CA SER A 12 11.40 -0.34 14.98
C SER A 12 10.28 0.67 15.26
N ILE A 13 9.64 1.20 14.21
CA ILE A 13 8.57 2.21 14.31
C ILE A 13 7.19 1.54 14.29
N LEU A 14 7.08 0.37 13.67
CA LEU A 14 5.83 -0.41 13.61
C LEU A 14 5.25 -0.69 15.00
N SER A 15 6.07 -1.01 15.99
CA SER A 15 5.64 -1.23 17.38
C SER A 15 5.07 0.02 18.07
N SER A 16 5.36 1.22 17.55
CA SER A 16 4.84 2.49 18.08
C SER A 16 3.43 2.83 17.55
N ILE A 17 2.94 2.11 16.54
CA ILE A 17 1.59 2.29 16.02
C ILE A 17 0.61 1.60 16.98
N ALA A 18 -0.39 2.35 17.44
CA ALA A 18 -1.50 1.78 18.20
C ALA A 18 -2.23 0.74 17.34
N THR A 19 -2.40 -0.48 17.84
CA THR A 19 -3.13 -1.55 17.14
C THR A 19 -4.57 -1.12 16.87
N LEU A 20 -5.01 -1.21 15.61
CA LEU A 20 -6.39 -0.95 15.25
C LEU A 20 -7.27 -2.09 15.78
N ASP A 21 -8.11 -1.80 16.75
CA ASP A 21 -8.88 -2.79 17.51
C ASP A 21 -10.34 -2.94 17.06
N GLY A 22 -10.84 -2.04 16.21
CA GLY A 22 -12.26 -1.97 15.87
C GLY A 22 -12.92 -0.66 16.28
N THR A 23 -12.28 0.12 17.17
CA THR A 23 -12.86 1.31 17.77
C THR A 23 -12.61 2.58 16.95
N GLU A 24 -13.58 3.48 16.95
CA GLU A 24 -13.46 4.76 16.26
C GLU A 24 -12.45 5.71 16.93
N ALA A 25 -12.24 5.57 18.24
CA ALA A 25 -11.30 6.41 18.99
C ALA A 25 -9.84 6.21 18.54
N VAL A 26 -9.47 4.97 18.21
CA VAL A 26 -8.10 4.62 17.78
C VAL A 26 -7.89 4.94 16.30
N PHE A 27 -8.96 4.91 15.49
CA PHE A 27 -8.87 4.97 14.03
C PHE A 27 -8.16 6.23 13.46
N PRO A 28 -8.45 7.48 13.89
CA PRO A 28 -7.75 8.66 13.37
C PRO A 28 -6.24 8.63 13.65
N ARG A 29 -5.85 8.26 14.88
CA ARG A 29 -4.45 8.17 15.30
C ARG A 29 -3.72 7.05 14.56
N TRP A 30 -4.35 5.88 14.45
CA TRP A 30 -3.83 4.75 13.69
C TRP A 30 -3.58 5.14 12.22
N ARG A 31 -4.59 5.76 11.57
CA ARG A 31 -4.51 6.15 10.16
C ARG A 31 -3.34 7.09 9.88
N ASP A 32 -3.18 8.10 10.72
CA ASP A 32 -2.16 9.14 10.47
C ASP A 32 -0.75 8.60 10.76
N ARG A 33 -0.58 7.74 11.77
CA ARG A 33 0.69 7.04 12.03
C ARG A 33 1.04 6.02 10.95
N LEU A 34 0.07 5.23 10.49
CA LEU A 34 0.27 4.26 9.42
C LEU A 34 0.72 4.94 8.12
N LYS A 35 0.12 6.08 7.76
CA LYS A 35 0.57 6.87 6.59
C LYS A 35 2.03 7.28 6.71
N GLY A 36 2.46 7.72 7.89
CA GLY A 36 3.86 8.07 8.16
C GLY A 36 4.80 6.88 7.96
N VAL A 37 4.45 5.71 8.51
CA VAL A 37 5.26 4.49 8.36
C VAL A 37 5.32 4.00 6.92
N LEU A 38 4.20 3.99 6.20
CA LEU A 38 4.20 3.65 4.77
C LEU A 38 4.98 4.68 3.94
N GLY A 39 5.01 5.94 4.36
CA GLY A 39 5.83 6.99 3.75
C GLY A 39 7.33 6.70 3.93
N MET A 40 7.75 6.42 5.16
CA MET A 40 9.14 6.06 5.48
C MET A 40 9.58 4.77 4.81
N GLN A 41 8.71 3.75 4.80
CA GLN A 41 8.95 2.48 4.09
C GLN A 41 9.06 2.67 2.58
N ASN A 42 8.67 3.83 2.06
CA ASN A 42 8.58 4.09 0.63
C ASN A 42 7.60 3.09 -0.01
N THR A 43 6.34 3.07 0.45
CA THR A 43 5.23 2.27 -0.12
C THR A 43 3.88 3.02 -0.13
N LEU A 44 3.83 4.26 0.38
CA LEU A 44 2.60 5.03 0.54
C LEU A 44 1.89 5.34 -0.79
N ASP A 45 2.64 5.58 -1.85
CA ASP A 45 2.17 5.81 -3.22
C ASP A 45 1.43 4.59 -3.80
N ILE A 46 1.90 3.37 -3.52
CA ILE A 46 1.23 2.12 -3.90
C ILE A 46 -0.09 1.98 -3.14
N VAL A 47 -0.06 2.28 -1.84
CA VAL A 47 -1.26 2.23 -0.99
C VAL A 47 -2.29 3.28 -1.39
N LYS A 48 -1.85 4.48 -1.80
CA LYS A 48 -2.73 5.51 -2.36
C LYS A 48 -3.19 5.22 -3.78
N GLY A 49 -2.56 4.25 -4.46
CA GLY A 49 -2.82 3.96 -5.87
C GLY A 49 -2.28 5.02 -6.84
N THR A 50 -1.38 5.90 -6.38
CA THR A 50 -0.70 6.87 -7.25
C THR A 50 0.40 6.22 -8.08
N LEU A 51 0.97 5.11 -7.61
CA LEU A 51 1.79 4.23 -8.44
C LEU A 51 0.87 3.22 -9.13
N THR A 52 0.56 3.46 -10.41
CA THR A 52 -0.26 2.57 -11.23
C THR A 52 0.43 1.22 -11.40
N CYS A 53 -0.29 0.14 -11.10
CA CYS A 53 0.19 -1.21 -11.35
C CYS A 53 0.47 -1.35 -12.85
N PRO A 54 1.66 -1.82 -13.27
CA PRO A 54 1.93 -2.15 -14.66
C PRO A 54 1.14 -3.42 -15.00
N LYS A 55 -0.13 -3.28 -15.35
CA LYS A 55 -0.91 -4.36 -15.98
C LYS A 55 -1.10 -4.05 -17.45
N GLU A 56 -0.91 -5.07 -18.27
CA GLU A 56 -1.04 -5.09 -19.74
C GLU A 56 -2.47 -4.78 -20.25
N ASP A 57 -3.48 -4.64 -19.38
CA ASP A 57 -4.90 -4.51 -19.74
C ASP A 57 -5.43 -3.06 -19.89
N ALA A 58 -4.56 -2.10 -20.18
CA ALA A 58 -5.03 -0.80 -20.64
C ALA A 58 -5.16 -0.82 -22.18
N LYS A 59 -6.35 -1.15 -22.69
CA LYS A 59 -6.87 -0.50 -23.91
C LYS A 59 -7.04 0.99 -23.59
N LEU A 60 -5.93 1.69 -23.49
CA LEU A 60 -5.84 3.13 -23.41
C LEU A 60 -4.64 3.46 -24.27
N ASP A 61 -4.88 4.15 -25.38
CA ASP A 61 -3.93 4.41 -26.47
C ASP A 61 -2.48 4.35 -26.01
N ALA A 62 -1.78 3.32 -26.53
CA ALA A 62 -0.41 2.94 -26.21
C ALA A 62 0.64 4.04 -26.52
N SER A 63 0.20 5.27 -26.81
CA SER A 63 1.05 6.40 -27.19
C SER A 63 1.33 7.38 -26.04
N ALA A 64 0.61 7.34 -24.91
CA ALA A 64 0.72 8.41 -23.90
C ALA A 64 1.30 8.01 -22.53
N ILE A 65 1.24 6.73 -22.12
CA ILE A 65 1.75 6.31 -20.80
C ILE A 65 3.19 5.75 -20.88
N CYS A 66 3.67 5.45 -22.09
CA CYS A 66 5.05 4.99 -22.32
C CYS A 66 6.04 6.13 -22.67
N SER A 67 5.59 7.38 -22.76
CA SER A 67 6.40 8.47 -23.31
C SER A 67 7.07 9.29 -22.21
N ALA A 68 8.30 8.91 -21.85
CA ALA A 68 9.50 9.77 -21.91
C ALA A 68 10.66 9.27 -21.03
N ASP A 69 10.39 8.55 -19.93
CA ASP A 69 11.43 8.29 -18.91
C ASP A 69 11.92 6.84 -18.78
N PHE A 70 11.35 5.88 -19.53
CA PHE A 70 11.86 4.49 -19.56
C PHE A 70 13.09 4.30 -20.47
N SER A 71 13.81 5.39 -20.74
CA SER A 71 14.99 5.45 -21.59
C SER A 71 16.26 4.93 -20.89
N LYS A 72 16.22 3.74 -20.27
CA LYS A 72 17.45 3.03 -19.83
C LYS A 72 17.21 1.55 -19.48
N GLY A 73 16.92 0.71 -20.49
CA GLY A 73 17.15 -0.74 -20.42
C GLY A 73 16.38 -1.54 -19.35
N TYR A 74 15.17 -1.11 -18.95
CA TYR A 74 14.38 -1.76 -17.90
C TYR A 74 13.29 -2.67 -18.46
N ASN A 75 13.18 -3.90 -17.96
CA ASN A 75 12.22 -4.92 -18.41
C ASN A 75 10.84 -4.73 -17.73
N PRO A 76 9.73 -4.64 -18.49
CA PRO A 76 8.37 -4.53 -17.92
C PRO A 76 8.01 -5.60 -16.89
N LYS A 77 8.52 -6.84 -17.04
CA LYS A 77 8.28 -7.93 -16.08
C LYS A 77 8.92 -7.68 -14.72
N GLU A 78 10.09 -7.04 -14.70
CA GLU A 78 10.79 -6.68 -13.45
C GLU A 78 10.07 -5.56 -12.72
N ILE A 79 9.50 -4.61 -13.47
CA ILE A 79 8.68 -3.52 -12.91
C ILE A 79 7.40 -4.07 -12.28
N ALA A 80 6.74 -5.03 -12.94
CA ALA A 80 5.55 -5.68 -12.40
C ALA A 80 5.87 -6.51 -11.14
N ALA A 81 6.96 -7.28 -11.15
CA ALA A 81 7.38 -8.08 -10.00
C ALA A 81 7.82 -7.21 -8.80
N ASP A 82 8.50 -6.09 -9.06
CA ASP A 82 8.87 -5.10 -8.03
C ASP A 82 7.62 -4.47 -7.42
N TRP A 83 6.65 -4.06 -8.27
CA TRP A 83 5.37 -3.51 -7.80
C TRP A 83 4.58 -4.50 -6.93
N ASP A 84 4.47 -5.76 -7.35
CA ASP A 84 3.77 -6.81 -6.58
C ASP A 84 4.47 -7.04 -5.23
N SER A 85 5.80 -7.06 -5.21
CA SER A 85 6.59 -7.21 -3.99
C SER A 85 6.37 -6.05 -3.02
N LEU A 86 6.36 -4.81 -3.54
CA LEU A 86 6.10 -3.61 -2.74
C LEU A 86 4.65 -3.55 -2.23
N SER A 87 3.68 -3.98 -3.04
CA SER A 87 2.28 -4.11 -2.63
C SER A 87 2.12 -5.19 -1.54
N ASP A 88 2.82 -6.31 -1.65
CA ASP A 88 2.77 -7.36 -0.64
C ASP A 88 3.44 -6.94 0.67
N LEU A 89 4.55 -6.20 0.58
CA LEU A 89 5.17 -5.60 1.75
C LEU A 89 4.23 -4.61 2.44
N ALA A 90 3.60 -3.71 1.69
CA ALA A 90 2.64 -2.76 2.24
C ALA A 90 1.41 -3.48 2.86
N CYS A 91 0.93 -4.56 2.24
CA CYS A 91 -0.11 -5.40 2.83
C CYS A 91 0.32 -5.98 4.19
N HIS A 92 1.54 -6.48 4.31
CA HIS A 92 2.07 -6.99 5.57
C HIS A 92 2.18 -5.89 6.62
N THR A 93 2.76 -4.75 6.27
CA THR A 93 2.88 -3.59 7.16
C THR A 93 1.51 -3.18 7.72
N ILE A 94 0.49 -3.06 6.85
CA ILE A 94 -0.87 -2.71 7.29
C ILE A 94 -1.39 -3.78 8.25
N ARG A 95 -1.27 -5.06 7.92
CA ARG A 95 -1.81 -6.16 8.76
C ARG A 95 -1.16 -6.26 10.12
N LEU A 96 0.13 -5.97 10.24
CA LEU A 96 0.84 -5.96 11.53
C LEU A 96 0.30 -4.88 12.49
N THR A 97 -0.40 -3.88 11.96
CA THR A 97 -1.02 -2.82 12.77
C THR A 97 -2.50 -3.07 13.09
N LEU A 98 -3.04 -4.22 12.68
CA LEU A 98 -4.43 -4.63 12.94
C LEU A 98 -4.48 -5.61 14.11
N SER A 99 -5.56 -5.58 14.88
CA SER A 99 -5.87 -6.65 15.82
C SER A 99 -6.07 -7.98 15.11
N ASP A 100 -5.88 -9.10 15.82
CA ASP A 100 -6.00 -10.45 15.25
C ASP A 100 -7.33 -10.70 14.52
N PRO A 101 -8.51 -10.26 15.04
CA PRO A 101 -9.76 -10.42 14.30
C PRO A 101 -9.78 -9.67 12.97
N LEU A 102 -9.23 -8.44 12.94
CA LEU A 102 -9.19 -7.62 11.73
C LEU A 102 -8.13 -8.11 10.74
N SER A 103 -6.97 -8.54 11.23
CA SER A 103 -5.91 -9.11 10.39
C SER A 103 -6.40 -10.38 9.69
N GLN A 104 -7.16 -11.22 10.40
CA GLN A 104 -7.78 -12.41 9.84
C GLN A 104 -8.89 -12.06 8.84
N ARG A 105 -9.75 -11.08 9.16
CA ARG A 105 -10.82 -10.61 8.26
C ARG A 105 -10.28 -10.09 6.92
N TYR A 106 -9.15 -9.38 6.95
CA TYR A 106 -8.57 -8.78 5.75
C TYR A 106 -7.40 -9.58 5.14
N ARG A 107 -7.16 -10.82 5.61
CA ARG A 107 -6.04 -11.68 5.19
C ARG A 107 -5.99 -11.97 3.69
N LYS A 108 -7.13 -11.99 3.00
CA LYS A 108 -7.20 -12.27 1.55
C LYS A 108 -7.31 -11.02 0.68
N VAL A 109 -7.35 -9.82 1.28
CA VAL A 109 -7.48 -8.57 0.51
C VAL A 109 -6.14 -8.15 -0.04
N LYS A 110 -6.06 -8.09 -1.37
CA LYS A 110 -4.97 -7.53 -2.18
C LYS A 110 -5.59 -6.77 -3.37
N PRO A 111 -4.88 -5.80 -3.97
CA PRO A 111 -3.57 -5.25 -3.58
C PRO A 111 -3.67 -4.31 -2.37
N ALA A 112 -2.54 -3.75 -1.92
CA ALA A 112 -2.48 -2.91 -0.72
C ALA A 112 -3.41 -1.68 -0.77
N SER A 113 -3.61 -1.10 -1.96
CA SER A 113 -4.55 0.02 -2.16
C SER A 113 -5.99 -0.37 -1.84
N ARG A 114 -6.42 -1.57 -2.25
CA ARG A 114 -7.73 -2.12 -1.94
C ARG A 114 -7.88 -2.43 -0.46
N LEU A 115 -6.84 -3.01 0.16
CA LEU A 115 -6.82 -3.27 1.60
C LEU A 115 -7.03 -1.98 2.40
N TYR A 116 -6.20 -0.98 2.14
CA TYR A 116 -6.26 0.30 2.85
C TYR A 116 -7.60 1.00 2.64
N SER A 117 -8.07 1.16 1.41
CA SER A 117 -9.37 1.80 1.12
C SER A 117 -10.55 1.05 1.75
N THR A 118 -10.54 -0.27 1.77
CA THR A 118 -11.59 -1.08 2.41
C THR A 118 -11.67 -0.80 3.91
N ILE A 119 -10.53 -0.74 4.60
CA ILE A 119 -10.48 -0.39 6.02
C ILE A 119 -10.99 1.04 6.22
N ILE A 120 -10.46 2.02 5.49
CA ILE A 120 -10.88 3.42 5.63
C ILE A 120 -12.39 3.59 5.42
N ASN A 121 -12.94 2.92 4.40
CA ASN A 121 -14.37 3.01 4.08
C ASN A 121 -15.25 2.33 5.14
N ALA A 122 -14.79 1.23 5.74
CA ALA A 122 -15.52 0.56 6.81
C ALA A 122 -15.70 1.50 8.02
N TYR A 123 -14.62 2.15 8.47
CA TYR A 123 -14.69 3.07 9.61
C TYR A 123 -15.45 4.36 9.29
N LYS A 124 -15.29 4.92 8.07
CA LYS A 124 -16.08 6.10 7.66
C LYS A 124 -17.59 5.85 7.63
N LYS A 125 -18.02 4.62 7.31
CA LYS A 125 -19.45 4.26 7.30
C LYS A 125 -20.00 4.12 8.72
N ASN A 126 -19.22 3.58 9.65
CA ASN A 126 -19.63 3.43 11.04
C ASN A 126 -19.78 4.78 11.75
N THR A 127 -18.89 5.75 11.47
CA THR A 127 -18.93 7.10 12.09
C THR A 127 -20.09 7.99 11.63
N ARG A 128 -20.92 7.53 10.67
CA ARG A 128 -22.06 8.29 10.11
C ARG A 128 -23.42 7.82 10.62
N ALA A 129 -23.44 6.79 11.47
CA ALA A 129 -24.66 6.27 12.09
C ALA A 129 -25.04 7.08 13.34
#